data_AF-A0A2T5HZQ7-F1
#
_entry.id   AF-A0A2T5HZQ7-F1
#
_cell.length_a   1.000
_cell.length_b   1.000
_cell.length_c   1.000
_cell.angle_alpha   90.00
_cell.angle_beta   90.00
_cell.angle_gamma   90.00
#
_symmetry.space_group_name_H-M   'P 1'
#
loop_
_entity.id
_entity.type
_entity.pdbx_description
1 polymer ?
#
loop_
_entity_poly.entity_id
_entity_poly.type
_entity_poly.pdbx_seq_one_letter_code
_entity_poly.pdbx_strand_id
1 'polypeptide(L)'
;MILASLSATELYRAHTPRWSFAPLSGAGAAVQGGRFNRKGIEALYLTLEAKTALAEYQQVSPLLEPCMLTSHIASVGRVVDLRQFDGSDVWDPLWTDWDTDWRNFAFNLRIRYHG
;
A
#
# COMPACT_ATOMS: atom_id res chain seq x y z
N MET A 1 10.59 -8.57 -14.26
CA MET A 1 10.20 -8.07 -12.93
C MET A 1 11.40 -8.10 -12.00
N ILE A 2 11.97 -6.92 -11.72
CA ILE A 2 13.16 -6.78 -10.86
C ILE A 2 12.71 -6.88 -9.41
N LEU A 3 13.42 -7.70 -8.65
CA LEU A 3 13.09 -8.05 -7.27
C LEU A 3 14.16 -7.49 -6.34
N ALA A 4 13.79 -6.58 -5.46
CA ALA A 4 14.57 -6.18 -4.30
C ALA A 4 14.19 -7.05 -3.09
N SER A 5 15.09 -7.14 -2.12
CA SER A 5 14.82 -7.76 -0.83
C SER A 5 15.05 -6.77 0.31
N LEU A 6 14.20 -6.84 1.32
CA LEU A 6 14.41 -6.21 2.62
C LEU A 6 14.95 -7.24 3.59
N SER A 7 15.95 -6.88 4.39
CA SER A 7 16.57 -7.75 5.39
C SER A 7 16.64 -7.02 6.71
N ALA A 8 15.96 -7.57 7.74
CA ALA A 8 15.88 -7.00 9.08
C ALA A 8 15.67 -5.47 9.08
N THR A 9 14.83 -4.99 8.17
CA THR A 9 14.63 -3.56 7.93
C THR A 9 13.53 -3.05 8.85
N GLU A 10 13.81 -1.95 9.56
CA GLU A 10 12.79 -1.25 10.33
C GLU A 10 11.83 -0.51 9.39
N LEU A 11 10.54 -0.69 9.63
CA LEU A 11 9.45 -0.13 8.87
C LEU A 11 8.40 0.46 9.79
N TYR A 12 7.72 1.49 9.32
CA TYR A 12 6.71 2.23 10.09
C TYR A 12 5.34 2.09 9.46
N ARG A 13 4.31 2.03 10.30
CA ARG A 13 2.89 1.98 9.91
C ARG A 13 2.07 2.90 10.78
N ALA A 14 1.34 3.81 10.15
CA ALA A 14 0.25 4.55 10.78
C ALA A 14 -1.09 3.91 10.38
N HIS A 15 -1.96 3.65 11.35
CA HIS A 15 -3.27 3.04 11.09
C HIS A 15 -4.32 3.50 12.10
N THR A 16 -5.60 3.29 11.79
CA THR A 16 -6.72 3.67 12.65
C THR A 16 -6.64 2.91 13.98
N PRO A 17 -6.76 3.58 15.15
CA PRO A 17 -6.57 2.96 16.47
C PRO A 17 -7.49 1.75 16.76
N ARG A 18 -8.61 1.64 16.05
CA ARG A 18 -9.51 0.47 16.09
C ARG A 18 -8.77 -0.84 15.83
N TRP A 19 -7.69 -0.84 15.04
CA TRP A 19 -6.93 -2.06 14.70
C TRP A 19 -5.71 -2.31 15.61
N SER A 20 -5.56 -1.52 16.68
CA SER A 20 -4.42 -1.61 17.62
C SER A 20 -4.21 -3.01 18.21
N PHE A 21 -5.28 -3.78 18.42
CA PHE A 21 -5.21 -5.15 18.95
C PHE A 21 -4.66 -6.18 17.96
N ALA A 22 -4.56 -5.83 16.67
CA ALA A 22 -4.08 -6.69 15.59
C ALA A 22 -3.19 -5.89 14.62
N PRO A 23 -2.00 -5.44 15.06
CA PRO A 23 -1.17 -4.48 14.32
C PRO A 23 -0.60 -5.02 13.00
N LEU A 24 -0.66 -6.33 12.77
CA LEU A 24 -0.28 -7.00 11.52
C LEU A 24 -1.47 -7.35 10.61
N SER A 25 -2.70 -7.03 11.02
CA SER A 25 -3.87 -7.24 10.17
C SER A 25 -3.90 -6.24 9.01
N GLY A 26 -4.23 -6.74 7.81
CA GLY A 26 -4.51 -5.92 6.63
C GLY A 26 -5.99 -5.66 6.41
N ALA A 27 -6.86 -6.02 7.37
CA ALA A 27 -8.32 -5.96 7.23
C ALA A 27 -8.82 -4.54 6.87
N GLY A 28 -8.25 -3.49 7.46
CA GLY A 28 -8.58 -2.12 7.10
C GLY A 28 -8.31 -1.80 5.62
N ALA A 29 -7.17 -2.26 5.10
CA ALA A 29 -6.82 -2.10 3.68
C ALA A 29 -7.74 -2.94 2.78
N ALA A 30 -8.16 -4.12 3.22
CA ALA A 30 -9.12 -4.95 2.47
C ALA A 30 -10.50 -4.29 2.37
N VAL A 31 -10.99 -3.64 3.44
CA VAL A 31 -12.30 -2.97 3.43
C VAL A 31 -12.35 -1.86 2.37
N GLN A 32 -11.30 -1.04 2.32
CA GLN A 32 -11.31 0.16 1.50
C GLN A 32 -10.65 -0.04 0.12
N GLY A 33 -9.71 -0.98 0.02
CA GLY A 33 -8.72 -1.05 -1.05
C GLY A 33 -7.73 0.13 -0.95
N GLY A 34 -6.59 -0.01 -1.62
CA GLY A 34 -5.57 1.03 -1.72
C GLY A 34 -4.81 0.92 -3.03
N ARG A 35 -3.85 1.83 -3.26
CA ARG A 35 -3.12 1.92 -4.55
C ARG A 35 -2.57 0.58 -5.07
N PHE A 36 -2.20 -0.32 -4.15
CA PHE A 36 -1.56 -1.60 -4.45
C PHE A 36 -2.35 -2.81 -3.94
N ASN A 37 -3.60 -2.63 -3.49
CA ASN A 37 -4.46 -3.75 -3.09
C ASN A 37 -5.93 -3.49 -3.47
N ARG A 38 -6.58 -4.52 -4.01
CA ARG A 38 -8.02 -4.48 -4.32
C ARG A 38 -8.85 -4.62 -3.03
N LYS A 39 -10.11 -4.16 -3.07
CA LYS A 39 -11.07 -4.45 -2.01
C LYS A 39 -11.20 -5.97 -1.81
N GLY A 40 -11.30 -6.39 -0.54
CA GLY A 40 -11.29 -7.79 -0.13
C GLY A 40 -9.89 -8.40 0.01
N ILE A 41 -8.83 -7.73 -0.46
CA ILE A 41 -7.46 -8.22 -0.36
C ILE A 41 -6.74 -7.46 0.75
N GLU A 42 -6.31 -8.17 1.78
CA GLU A 42 -5.52 -7.60 2.87
C GLU A 42 -4.15 -7.14 2.39
N ALA A 43 -3.71 -5.99 2.90
CA ALA A 43 -2.38 -5.47 2.64
C ALA A 43 -1.86 -4.65 3.84
N LEU A 44 -0.53 -4.63 3.97
CA LEU A 44 0.19 -3.80 4.93
C LEU A 44 0.89 -2.66 4.17
N TYR A 45 0.53 -1.43 4.51
CA TYR A 45 1.19 -0.22 4.04
C TYR A 45 2.28 0.16 5.04
N LEU A 46 3.52 0.13 4.58
CA LEU A 46 4.72 0.31 5.39
C LEU A 46 5.62 1.37 4.75
N THR A 47 6.31 2.16 5.56
CA THR A 47 7.28 3.17 5.11
C THR A 47 8.63 2.97 5.79
N LEU A 48 9.70 3.50 5.21
CA LEU A 48 11.05 3.48 5.81
C LEU A 48 11.20 4.55 6.91
N GLU A 49 10.32 5.55 6.95
CA GLU A 49 10.37 6.67 7.87
C GLU A 49 9.02 6.89 8.56
N ALA A 50 9.04 7.13 9.87
CA ALA A 50 7.85 7.41 10.68
C ALA A 50 7.05 8.63 10.17
N LYS A 51 7.75 9.70 9.80
CA LYS A 51 7.13 10.92 9.26
C LYS A 51 6.35 10.64 7.97
N THR A 52 6.92 9.80 7.10
CA THR A 52 6.27 9.38 5.85
C THR A 52 5.02 8.55 6.13
N ALA A 53 5.03 7.67 7.13
CA ALA A 53 3.82 6.93 7.52
C ALA A 53 2.67 7.85 7.94
N LEU A 54 2.97 8.89 8.73
CA LEU A 54 1.98 9.87 9.17
C LEU A 54 1.46 10.73 8.00
N ALA A 55 2.34 11.16 7.10
CA ALA A 55 1.96 11.93 5.91
C ALA A 55 1.04 11.11 4.98
N GLU A 56 1.38 9.85 4.73
CA GLU A 56 0.55 8.92 3.94
C GLU A 56 -0.80 8.65 4.60
N TYR A 57 -0.86 8.56 5.93
CA TYR A 57 -2.12 8.38 6.65
C TYR A 57 -3.02 9.63 6.57
N GLN A 58 -2.43 10.82 6.67
CA GLN A 58 -3.16 12.09 6.55
C GLN A 58 -3.77 12.27 5.14
N GLN A 59 -3.13 11.72 4.10
CA GLN A 59 -3.55 11.85 2.70
C GLN A 59 -3.84 13.31 2.32
N VAL A 60 -5.03 13.58 1.78
CA VAL A 60 -5.51 14.91 1.37
C VAL A 60 -6.20 15.67 2.50
N SER A 61 -6.31 15.08 3.69
CA SER A 61 -6.94 15.76 4.83
C SER A 61 -6.07 16.93 5.29
N PRO A 62 -6.66 18.11 5.55
CA PRO A 62 -5.92 19.24 6.13
C PRO A 62 -5.47 18.97 7.57
N LEU A 63 -6.07 18.00 8.26
CA LEU A 63 -5.76 17.65 9.64
C LEU A 63 -5.40 16.17 9.75
N LEU A 64 -4.38 15.86 10.54
CA LEU A 64 -4.05 14.49 10.90
C LEU A 64 -5.09 13.97 11.90
N GLU A 65 -5.90 13.00 11.48
CA GLU A 65 -6.81 12.29 12.37
C GLU A 65 -6.03 11.41 13.39
N PRO A 66 -6.63 11.09 14.55
CA PRO A 66 -6.01 10.18 15.51
C PRO A 66 -5.60 8.86 14.85
N CYS A 67 -4.33 8.53 14.95
CA CYS A 67 -3.75 7.29 14.43
C CYS A 67 -2.85 6.62 15.46
N MET A 68 -2.66 5.31 15.29
CA MET A 68 -1.63 4.55 15.99
C MET A 68 -0.44 4.38 15.05
N LEU A 69 0.71 4.93 15.46
CA LEU A 69 1.99 4.71 14.80
C LEU A 69 2.69 3.50 15.44
N THR A 70 3.18 2.59 14.60
CA THR A 70 3.89 1.38 15.02
C THR A 70 5.15 1.20 14.18
N SER A 71 6.19 0.61 14.76
CA SER A 71 7.37 0.12 14.04
C SER A 71 7.38 -1.41 14.00
N HIS A 72 7.95 -1.95 12.94
CA HIS A 72 8.06 -3.37 12.64
C HIS A 72 9.44 -3.65 12.07
N ILE A 73 10.02 -4.81 12.39
CA ILE A 73 11.22 -5.30 11.70
C ILE A 73 10.77 -6.35 10.70
N ALA A 74 11.07 -6.15 9.42
CA ALA A 74 10.66 -7.04 8.35
C ALA A 74 11.85 -7.56 7.55
N SER A 75 11.77 -8.83 7.16
CA SER A 75 12.61 -9.43 6.12
C SER A 75 11.69 -9.92 5.01
N VAL A 76 11.82 -9.34 3.82
CA VAL A 76 10.92 -9.59 2.68
C VAL A 76 11.78 -9.93 1.47
N GLY A 77 11.59 -11.11 0.90
CA GLY A 77 12.46 -11.62 -0.16
C GLY A 77 12.23 -10.96 -1.51
N ARG A 78 11.06 -11.20 -2.13
CA ARG A 78 10.76 -10.80 -3.51
C ARG A 78 9.85 -9.57 -3.51
N VAL A 79 10.43 -8.37 -3.55
CA VAL A 79 9.71 -7.10 -3.61
C VAL A 79 9.89 -6.46 -4.98
N VAL A 80 8.81 -6.00 -5.60
CA VAL A 80 8.91 -5.23 -6.85
C VAL A 80 9.40 -3.82 -6.54
N ASP A 81 10.52 -3.41 -7.14
CA ASP A 81 11.09 -2.07 -6.92
C ASP A 81 10.62 -1.07 -7.99
N LEU A 82 9.50 -0.41 -7.74
CA LEU A 82 8.92 0.57 -8.67
C LEU A 82 9.78 1.84 -8.86
N ARG A 83 10.84 2.06 -8.06
CA ARG A 83 11.79 3.17 -8.33
C ARG A 83 12.59 2.94 -9.62
N GLN A 84 12.66 1.69 -10.06
CA GLN A 84 13.32 1.26 -11.29
C GLN A 84 12.32 1.11 -12.45
N PHE A 85 11.05 1.47 -12.24
CA PHE A 85 10.05 1.42 -13.29
C PHE A 85 10.37 2.47 -14.36
N ASP A 86 10.68 2.00 -15.57
CA ASP A 86 11.06 2.82 -16.72
C ASP A 86 10.03 2.74 -17.86
N GLY A 87 8.94 1.99 -17.67
CA GLY A 87 7.91 1.77 -18.68
C GLY A 87 8.34 0.89 -19.85
N SER A 88 9.49 0.22 -19.78
CA SER A 88 9.95 -0.71 -20.82
C SER A 88 9.17 -2.03 -20.81
N ASP A 89 9.26 -2.78 -21.92
CA ASP A 89 8.62 -4.10 -22.10
C ASP A 89 9.12 -5.20 -21.14
N VAL A 90 10.14 -4.91 -20.32
CA VAL A 90 10.63 -5.80 -19.25
C VAL A 90 9.66 -5.86 -18.06
N TRP A 91 8.80 -4.85 -17.94
CA TRP A 91 7.75 -4.76 -16.95
C TRP A 91 6.47 -5.40 -17.47
N ASP A 92 5.79 -6.16 -16.60
CA ASP A 92 4.45 -6.64 -16.92
C ASP A 92 3.54 -5.41 -17.19
N PRO A 93 2.74 -5.39 -18.28
CA PRO A 93 1.84 -4.29 -18.61
C PRO A 93 0.89 -3.91 -17.46
N LEU A 94 0.61 -4.83 -16.53
CA LEU A 94 -0.13 -4.54 -15.29
C LEU A 94 0.48 -3.38 -14.48
N TRP A 95 1.81 -3.22 -14.53
CA TRP A 95 2.51 -2.16 -13.82
C TRP A 95 2.42 -0.82 -14.52
N THR A 96 2.02 -0.74 -15.78
CA THR A 96 1.85 0.55 -16.48
C THR A 96 0.71 1.38 -15.86
N ASP A 97 -0.31 0.71 -15.34
CA ASP A 97 -1.47 1.36 -14.73
C ASP A 97 -1.33 1.61 -13.21
N TRP A 98 -0.13 1.44 -12.64
CA TRP A 98 0.09 1.54 -11.18
C TRP A 98 -0.24 2.93 -10.59
N ASP A 99 -0.06 3.98 -11.40
CA ASP A 99 -0.41 5.36 -11.05
C ASP A 99 -1.87 5.68 -11.36
N THR A 100 -2.53 4.83 -12.13
CA THR A 100 -3.95 4.99 -12.40
C THR A 100 -4.72 4.60 -11.15
N ASP A 101 -5.24 5.63 -10.48
CA ASP A 101 -6.09 5.44 -9.31
C ASP A 101 -7.28 4.57 -9.71
N TRP A 102 -7.25 3.27 -9.37
CA TRP A 102 -8.35 2.36 -9.66
C TRP A 102 -9.65 2.83 -8.99
N ARG A 103 -9.59 3.77 -8.03
CA ARG A 103 -10.77 4.48 -7.53
C ARG A 103 -11.48 5.24 -8.66
N ASN A 104 -10.76 5.84 -9.62
CA ASN A 104 -11.37 6.43 -10.83
C ASN A 104 -12.08 5.38 -11.70
N PHE A 105 -11.53 4.16 -11.85
CA PHE A 105 -12.19 3.08 -12.58
C PHE A 105 -13.45 2.54 -11.87
N ALA A 106 -13.42 2.43 -10.55
CA ALA A 106 -14.55 1.91 -9.76
C ALA A 106 -15.75 2.87 -9.70
N PHE A 107 -15.51 4.19 -9.71
CA PHE A 107 -16.59 5.18 -9.69
C PHE A 107 -17.17 5.50 -11.07
N ASN A 108 -16.37 5.49 -12.16
CA ASN A 108 -16.85 5.94 -13.48
C ASN A 108 -17.20 4.83 -14.48
N LEU A 109 -16.70 3.59 -14.36
CA LEU A 109 -16.83 2.61 -15.46
C LEU A 109 -17.62 1.34 -15.16
N ARG A 110 -18.04 1.07 -13.91
CA ARG A 110 -18.91 -0.10 -13.57
C ARG A 110 -18.42 -1.43 -14.16
N ILE A 111 -17.11 -1.58 -14.40
CA ILE A 111 -16.55 -2.77 -15.05
C ILE A 111 -16.53 -3.91 -14.03
N ARG A 112 -17.45 -4.86 -14.20
CA ARG A 112 -17.36 -6.19 -13.61
C ARG A 112 -16.54 -7.06 -14.56
N TYR A 113 -15.33 -7.42 -14.15
CA TYR A 113 -14.62 -8.55 -14.76
C TYR A 113 -15.18 -9.83 -14.14
N HIS A 114 -15.96 -10.57 -14.91
CA HIS A 114 -16.26 -11.98 -14.64
C HIS A 114 -15.01 -12.78 -15.00
N GLY A 115 -14.47 -13.50 -14.01
CA GLY A 115 -13.52 -14.59 -14.25
C GLY A 115 -14.23 -15.82 -14.80
#